data_AF-A0A7Y0PCJ0-F1
#
_entry.id   AF-A0A7Y0PCJ0-F1
#
_cell.length_a   1.000
_cell.length_b   1.000
_cell.length_c   1.000
_cell.angle_alpha   90.00
_cell.angle_beta   90.00
_cell.angle_gamma   90.00
#
_symmetry.space_group_name_H-M   'P 1'
#
loop_
_entity.id
_entity.type
_entity.pdbx_description
1 polymer ?
#
loop_
_entity_poly.entity_id
_entity_poly.type
_entity_poly.pdbx_seq_one_letter_code
_entity_poly.pdbx_strand_id
1 'polypeptide(L)'
;MVRVSLEPYFLHHEQVVGLLGTQRAAQAADRSTRPAGLAVTAPYALAAALAEALPMLGIAELQKLVHEQQLRIGQIVGIEQTLTFRRAKERDQAGDKPVDFHATLNTDDSVTVHGSFNSSRLVADSAAGQLIGSRPVYVVGTVIAFDRSHIELRPAFVGVRSFIEDDELAAYGFTPSRRVYPADVDQFAAANFRSPVTQQDLDALLATPEETVKRTLAAIIGELFVHKDWGGEKSDLYSARLQVQGRYMSTAWLLKGPGFPKPMTVKALGKNGDQIVRLFSEPAELLVIQHCHEITPNVVSTMETFAHDLRNPRKYMVLDGPDTARVLKMHGIL
;
A
#
# COMPACT_ATOMS: atom_id res chain seq x y z
N MET A 1 -6.78 -7.41 15.43
CA MET A 1 -5.69 -6.68 16.13
C MET A 1 -4.87 -5.95 15.07
N VAL A 2 -4.21 -4.83 15.37
CA VAL A 2 -3.27 -4.22 14.40
C VAL A 2 -1.91 -4.90 14.58
N ARG A 3 -1.45 -5.63 13.58
CA ARG A 3 -0.16 -6.28 13.54
C ARG A 3 0.86 -5.38 12.83
N VAL A 4 2.07 -5.27 13.37
CA VAL A 4 3.18 -4.60 12.71
C VAL A 4 3.80 -5.54 11.67
N SER A 5 4.07 -5.02 10.48
CA SER A 5 4.88 -5.67 9.45
C SER A 5 6.11 -4.83 9.15
N LEU A 6 7.24 -5.49 8.94
CA LEU A 6 8.53 -4.86 8.65
C LEU A 6 9.06 -5.41 7.33
N GLU A 7 9.21 -4.54 6.34
CA GLU A 7 9.87 -4.86 5.07
C GLU A 7 11.33 -4.38 5.13
N PRO A 8 12.31 -5.29 5.25
CA PRO A 8 13.70 -4.90 5.44
C PRO A 8 14.36 -4.48 4.12
N TYR A 9 14.95 -3.30 4.10
CA TYR A 9 15.95 -2.96 3.10
C TYR A 9 17.36 -3.33 3.56
N PHE A 10 17.65 -3.11 4.85
CA PHE A 10 18.87 -3.53 5.54
C PHE A 10 18.50 -4.22 6.86
N LEU A 11 19.21 -5.30 7.17
CA LEU A 11 19.05 -6.02 8.42
C LEU A 11 20.41 -6.54 8.91
N HIS A 12 20.84 -6.08 10.10
CA HIS A 12 22.04 -6.59 10.75
C HIS A 12 21.69 -7.83 11.58
N HIS A 13 21.94 -9.01 11.01
CA HIS A 13 21.57 -10.31 11.60
C HIS A 13 21.86 -10.41 13.10
N GLU A 14 23.12 -10.25 13.52
CA GLU A 14 23.52 -10.41 14.93
C GLU A 14 22.85 -9.42 15.88
N GLN A 15 22.63 -8.17 15.45
CA GLN A 15 21.99 -7.16 16.29
C GLN A 15 20.50 -7.46 16.44
N VAL A 16 19.82 -7.84 15.36
CA VAL A 16 18.41 -8.24 15.42
C VAL A 16 18.22 -9.50 16.25
N VAL A 17 19.11 -10.49 16.13
CA VAL A 17 19.13 -11.66 17.03
C VAL A 17 19.33 -11.26 18.49
N GLY A 18 20.24 -10.31 18.75
CA GLY A 18 20.45 -9.75 20.10
C GLY A 18 19.19 -9.07 20.66
N LEU A 19 18.43 -8.35 19.83
CA LEU A 19 17.17 -7.72 20.21
C LEU A 19 16.07 -8.76 20.49
N LEU A 20 15.98 -9.81 19.67
CA LEU A 20 14.95 -10.84 19.77
C LEU A 20 15.21 -11.85 20.89
N GLY A 21 16.47 -12.06 21.26
CA GLY A 21 16.92 -13.19 22.05
C GLY A 21 17.06 -14.47 21.20
N THR A 22 17.95 -15.36 21.63
CA THR A 22 18.34 -16.57 20.89
C THR A 22 17.17 -17.51 20.60
N GLN A 23 16.21 -17.63 21.52
CA GLN A 23 15.06 -18.53 21.38
C GLN A 23 14.09 -18.08 20.28
N ARG A 24 13.73 -16.79 20.23
CA ARG A 24 12.83 -16.24 19.19
C ARG A 24 13.51 -16.21 17.82
N ALA A 25 14.80 -15.89 17.79
CA ALA A 25 15.60 -15.94 16.56
C ALA A 25 15.67 -17.37 15.99
N ALA A 26 15.89 -18.39 16.83
CA ALA A 26 15.90 -19.78 16.41
C ALA A 26 14.53 -20.22 15.86
N GLN A 27 13.43 -19.85 16.52
CA GLN A 27 12.08 -20.12 16.02
C GLN A 27 11.80 -19.45 14.66
N ALA A 28 12.31 -18.23 14.45
CA ALA A 28 12.20 -17.55 13.16
C ALA A 28 12.98 -18.28 12.05
N ALA A 29 14.19 -18.76 12.36
CA ALA A 29 15.00 -19.55 11.43
C ALA A 29 14.32 -20.90 11.09
N ASP A 30 13.71 -21.59 12.07
CA ASP A 30 12.98 -22.84 11.84
C ASP A 30 11.72 -22.62 10.97
N ARG A 31 11.06 -21.45 11.06
CA ARG A 31 9.95 -21.10 10.17
C ARG A 31 10.41 -20.90 8.72
N SER A 32 11.64 -20.43 8.49
CA SER A 32 12.20 -20.23 7.15
C SER A 32 12.56 -21.54 6.41
N THR A 33 12.71 -22.65 7.15
CA THR A 33 13.16 -23.96 6.62
C THR A 33 12.03 -24.98 6.41
N ARG A 34 10.80 -24.68 6.83
CA ARG A 34 9.67 -25.61 6.64
C ARG A 34 9.20 -25.66 5.17
N PRO A 35 8.98 -26.85 4.59
CA PRO A 35 8.46 -27.00 3.24
C PRO A 35 6.94 -26.80 3.23
N ALA A 36 6.51 -25.53 3.28
CA ALA A 36 5.14 -25.14 2.99
C ALA A 36 5.17 -23.97 2.00
N GLY A 37 5.10 -24.28 0.71
CA GLY A 37 4.73 -23.34 -0.36
C GLY A 37 5.84 -22.43 -0.91
N LEU A 38 6.58 -21.69 -0.08
CA LEU A 38 7.60 -20.73 -0.54
C LEU A 38 8.69 -20.56 0.53
N ALA A 39 9.96 -20.78 0.18
CA ALA A 39 11.09 -20.54 1.08
C ALA A 39 11.24 -19.02 1.34
N VAL A 40 10.91 -18.56 2.55
CA VAL A 40 11.14 -17.17 2.98
C VAL A 40 12.64 -17.01 3.26
N THR A 41 13.30 -16.04 2.64
CA THR A 41 14.75 -15.85 2.90
C THR A 41 14.99 -15.41 4.34
N ALA A 42 16.11 -15.83 4.93
CA ALA A 42 16.42 -15.63 6.36
C ALA A 42 16.25 -14.17 6.88
N PRO A 43 16.61 -13.11 6.12
CA PRO A 43 16.38 -11.74 6.57
C PRO A 43 14.91 -11.34 6.72
N TYR A 44 14.00 -11.80 5.83
CA TYR A 44 12.57 -11.50 5.96
C TYR A 44 11.95 -12.26 7.15
N ALA A 45 12.41 -13.49 7.42
CA ALA A 45 11.96 -14.23 8.59
C ALA A 45 12.36 -13.53 9.90
N LEU A 46 13.58 -12.99 9.98
CA LEU A 46 14.03 -12.18 11.13
C LEU A 46 13.31 -10.85 11.24
N ALA A 47 13.01 -10.18 10.13
CA ALA A 47 12.22 -8.95 10.13
C ALA A 47 10.79 -9.20 10.64
N ALA A 48 10.15 -10.30 10.22
CA ALA A 48 8.84 -10.70 10.71
C ALA A 48 8.85 -10.98 12.22
N ALA A 49 9.88 -11.67 12.72
CA ALA A 49 10.05 -11.91 14.15
C ALA A 49 10.30 -10.61 14.93
N LEU A 50 11.09 -9.68 14.38
CA LEU A 50 11.28 -8.34 14.95
C LEU A 50 9.94 -7.59 15.03
N ALA A 51 9.14 -7.64 13.97
CA ALA A 51 7.83 -7.00 13.92
C ALA A 51 6.86 -7.54 15.00
N GLU A 52 6.84 -8.87 15.21
CA GLU A 52 6.06 -9.51 16.29
C GLU A 52 6.54 -9.07 17.69
N ALA A 53 7.86 -8.88 17.86
CA ALA A 53 8.44 -8.53 19.15
C ALA A 53 8.40 -7.02 19.48
N LEU A 54 8.31 -6.14 18.47
CA LEU A 54 8.41 -4.68 18.62
C LEU A 54 7.59 -4.10 19.79
N PRO A 55 6.29 -4.44 19.97
CA PRO A 55 5.48 -3.90 21.07
C PRO A 55 6.01 -4.28 22.46
N MET A 56 6.66 -5.45 22.59
CA MET A 56 7.23 -5.94 23.85
C MET A 56 8.64 -5.42 24.10
N LEU A 57 9.38 -5.01 23.06
CA LEU A 57 10.76 -4.54 23.19
C LEU A 57 10.86 -3.16 23.84
N GLY A 58 9.75 -2.41 23.91
CA GLY A 58 9.73 -1.09 24.55
C GLY A 58 10.66 -0.08 23.88
N ILE A 59 10.91 -0.22 22.57
CA ILE A 59 11.78 0.66 21.82
C ILE A 59 11.16 2.05 21.79
N ALA A 60 11.85 3.03 22.38
CA ALA A 60 11.39 4.41 22.44
C ALA A 60 11.65 5.12 21.10
N GLU A 61 10.72 5.99 20.71
CA GLU A 61 10.86 6.86 19.54
C GLU A 61 11.92 7.94 19.83
N LEU A 62 12.87 8.12 18.91
CA LEU A 62 14.03 8.99 19.08
C LEU A 62 13.61 10.44 19.34
N GLN A 63 12.66 10.95 18.56
CA GLN A 63 12.15 12.32 18.69
C GLN A 63 11.65 12.59 20.10
N LYS A 64 10.95 11.62 20.70
CA LYS A 64 10.45 11.72 22.07
C LYS A 64 11.60 11.83 23.07
N LEU A 65 12.61 10.98 22.95
CA LEU A 65 13.77 11.00 23.85
C LEU A 65 14.60 12.28 23.74
N VAL A 66 14.71 12.85 22.54
CA VAL A 66 15.39 14.13 22.31
C VAL A 66 14.60 15.25 22.97
N HIS A 67 13.29 15.31 22.75
CA HIS A 67 12.42 16.31 23.37
C HIS A 67 12.44 16.25 24.90
N GLU A 68 12.41 15.04 25.47
CA GLU A 68 12.44 14.81 26.91
C GLU A 68 13.86 14.91 27.52
N GLN A 69 14.90 15.10 26.70
CA GLN A 69 16.31 15.11 27.11
C GLN A 69 16.75 13.84 27.85
N GLN A 70 16.21 12.69 27.44
CA GLN A 70 16.45 11.38 28.07
C GLN A 70 17.33 10.44 27.24
N LEU A 71 17.92 10.93 26.15
CA LEU A 71 18.76 10.12 25.26
C LEU A 71 20.03 9.63 25.97
N ARG A 72 20.39 8.36 25.77
CA ARG A 72 21.61 7.75 26.34
C ARG A 72 22.40 6.98 25.29
N ILE A 73 23.73 7.01 25.39
CA ILE A 73 24.60 6.15 24.57
C ILE A 73 24.33 4.68 24.94
N GLY A 74 24.26 3.82 23.93
CA GLY A 74 23.91 2.41 24.05
C GLY A 74 22.40 2.14 24.06
N GLN A 75 21.56 3.17 24.07
CA GLN A 75 20.11 3.01 24.02
C GLN A 75 19.64 2.61 22.62
N ILE A 76 18.72 1.67 22.56
CA ILE A 76 18.03 1.30 21.31
C ILE A 76 16.84 2.23 21.12
N VAL A 77 16.74 2.80 19.92
CA VAL A 77 15.72 3.77 19.55
C VAL A 77 15.11 3.42 18.20
N GLY A 78 13.85 3.80 18.02
CA GLY A 78 13.15 3.81 16.74
C GLY A 78 13.12 5.22 16.18
N ILE A 79 13.25 5.38 14.87
CA ILE A 79 12.97 6.64 14.18
C ILE A 79 12.24 6.34 12.89
N GLU A 80 11.09 6.98 12.69
CA GLU A 80 10.32 6.90 11.45
C GLU A 80 10.23 8.27 10.79
N GLN A 81 11.01 8.48 9.73
CA GLN A 81 10.97 9.71 8.92
C GLN A 81 11.69 9.52 7.58
N THR A 82 11.69 10.58 6.75
CA THR A 82 12.50 10.60 5.53
C THR A 82 13.97 10.76 5.86
N LEU A 83 14.79 9.78 5.46
CA LEU A 83 16.25 9.83 5.56
C LEU A 83 16.87 9.89 4.16
N THR A 84 17.96 10.65 4.02
CA THR A 84 18.74 10.70 2.78
C THR A 84 19.90 9.75 2.86
N PHE A 85 19.95 8.81 1.93
CA PHE A 85 20.98 7.78 1.85
C PHE A 85 21.93 8.06 0.69
N ARG A 86 23.23 7.89 0.96
CA ARG A 86 24.27 8.05 -0.03
C ARG A 86 25.29 6.93 0.08
N ARG A 87 25.70 6.43 -1.09
CA ARG A 87 26.81 5.53 -1.23
C ARG A 87 28.13 6.27 -1.03
N ALA A 88 28.92 5.90 -0.02
CA ALA A 88 30.23 6.50 0.25
C ALA A 88 31.34 5.72 -0.46
N LYS A 89 31.36 5.78 -1.80
CA LYS A 89 32.32 5.05 -2.66
C LYS A 89 33.78 5.39 -2.33
N GLU A 90 34.01 6.60 -1.86
CA GLU A 90 35.30 7.10 -1.36
C GLU A 90 35.86 6.29 -0.17
N ARG A 91 35.01 5.57 0.55
CA ARG A 91 35.37 4.72 1.69
C ARG A 91 35.22 3.23 1.41
N ASP A 92 35.06 2.82 0.15
CA ASP A 92 34.98 1.40 -0.20
C ASP A 92 36.32 0.70 0.12
N GLN A 93 36.24 -0.40 0.85
CA GLN A 93 37.34 -1.32 1.13
C GLN A 93 36.92 -2.77 0.78
N ALA A 94 37.88 -3.70 0.75
CA ALA A 94 37.56 -5.10 0.49
C ALA A 94 36.59 -5.65 1.56
N GLY A 95 35.36 -5.98 1.16
CA GLY A 95 34.30 -6.43 2.05
C GLY A 95 33.60 -5.32 2.85
N ASP A 96 34.10 -4.08 2.81
CA ASP A 96 33.44 -2.93 3.42
C ASP A 96 32.97 -1.91 2.40
N LYS A 97 31.67 -1.66 2.44
CA LYS A 97 30.92 -1.06 1.37
C LYS A 97 29.90 -0.10 1.98
N PRO A 98 30.33 1.06 2.52
CA PRO A 98 29.47 1.89 3.36
C PRO A 98 28.38 2.64 2.59
N VAL A 99 27.23 2.74 3.24
CA VAL A 99 26.09 3.58 2.87
C VAL A 99 25.78 4.45 4.08
N ASP A 100 25.87 5.75 3.89
CA ASP A 100 25.55 6.73 4.92
C ASP A 100 24.09 7.12 4.80
N PHE A 101 23.49 7.42 5.94
CA PHE A 101 22.19 8.07 6.01
C PHE A 101 22.25 9.28 6.92
N HIS A 102 21.46 10.29 6.59
CA HIS A 102 21.28 11.44 7.46
C HIS A 102 19.90 12.09 7.25
N ALA A 103 19.44 12.80 8.27
CA ALA A 103 18.36 13.77 8.18
C ALA A 103 18.36 14.69 9.39
N THR A 104 17.81 15.90 9.21
CA THR A 104 17.34 16.72 10.32
C THR A 104 16.09 16.07 10.93
N LEU A 105 15.92 16.14 12.25
CA LEU A 105 14.71 15.64 12.89
C LEU A 105 13.49 16.44 12.42
N ASN A 106 12.41 15.75 12.08
CA ASN A 106 11.15 16.39 11.70
C ASN A 106 10.46 17.16 12.83
N THR A 107 10.90 16.97 14.07
CA THR A 107 10.39 17.66 15.28
C THR A 107 11.32 18.74 15.81
N ASP A 108 12.57 18.81 15.34
CA ASP A 108 13.58 19.75 15.79
C ASP A 108 14.60 20.00 14.68
N ASP A 109 14.57 21.18 14.08
CA ASP A 109 15.40 21.54 12.95
C ASP A 109 16.87 21.80 13.33
N SER A 110 17.17 21.91 14.63
CA SER A 110 18.51 22.09 15.17
C SER A 110 19.27 20.78 15.37
N VAL A 111 18.58 19.63 15.28
CA VAL A 111 19.14 18.31 15.54
C VAL A 111 19.19 17.48 14.27
N THR A 112 20.36 16.93 13.98
CA THR A 112 20.60 16.04 12.86
C THR A 112 20.92 14.62 13.35
N VAL A 113 20.41 13.65 12.62
CA VAL A 113 20.68 12.23 12.85
C VAL A 113 21.52 11.72 11.69
N HIS A 114 22.60 11.01 11.99
CA HIS A 114 23.46 10.36 11.00
C HIS A 114 23.76 8.92 11.38
N GLY A 115 24.16 8.12 10.40
CA GLY A 115 24.69 6.79 10.64
C GLY A 115 25.18 6.15 9.35
N SER A 116 25.78 4.97 9.48
CA SER A 116 26.35 4.25 8.36
C SER A 116 26.15 2.74 8.53
N PHE A 117 26.00 2.05 7.41
CA PHE A 117 25.98 0.59 7.37
C PHE A 117 26.60 0.05 6.09
N ASN A 118 26.98 -1.22 6.11
CA ASN A 118 27.63 -1.86 4.97
C ASN A 118 26.59 -2.50 4.04
N SER A 119 26.65 -2.18 2.75
CA SER A 119 25.68 -2.67 1.75
C SER A 119 25.78 -4.16 1.44
N SER A 120 26.86 -4.83 1.84
CA SER A 120 26.93 -6.31 1.77
C SER A 120 25.85 -6.99 2.60
N ARG A 121 25.19 -6.25 3.49
CA ARG A 121 24.11 -6.70 4.37
C ARG A 121 22.72 -6.21 3.94
N LEU A 122 22.58 -5.78 2.69
CA LEU A 122 21.27 -5.50 2.08
C LEU A 122 20.55 -6.81 1.78
N VAL A 123 19.22 -6.80 1.90
CA VAL A 123 18.41 -8.02 1.82
C VAL A 123 18.21 -8.50 0.37
N ALA A 124 18.37 -7.63 -0.63
CA ALA A 124 18.32 -7.98 -2.05
C ALA A 124 19.23 -7.06 -2.89
N ASP A 125 19.70 -7.55 -4.05
CA ASP A 125 20.45 -6.74 -5.02
C ASP A 125 19.65 -5.52 -5.52
N SER A 126 18.32 -5.63 -5.57
CA SER A 126 17.40 -4.54 -5.87
C SER A 126 17.27 -3.51 -4.73
N ALA A 127 17.53 -3.90 -3.48
CA ALA A 127 17.46 -2.99 -2.32
C ALA A 127 18.57 -1.92 -2.37
N ALA A 128 19.71 -2.23 -2.98
CA ALA A 128 20.81 -1.28 -3.18
C ALA A 128 20.43 -0.11 -4.11
N GLY A 129 19.61 -0.38 -5.13
CA GLY A 129 19.05 0.66 -6.01
C GLY A 129 17.88 1.42 -5.39
N GLN A 130 17.09 0.75 -4.54
CA GLN A 130 15.92 1.36 -3.88
C GLN A 130 16.31 2.29 -2.73
N LEU A 131 17.38 2.01 -2.00
CA LEU A 131 17.72 2.78 -0.81
C LEU A 131 18.40 4.12 -1.09
N ILE A 132 18.89 4.39 -2.29
CA ILE A 132 19.64 5.63 -2.60
C ILE A 132 18.66 6.83 -2.71
N GLY A 133 19.08 7.98 -2.16
CA GLY A 133 18.30 9.22 -2.17
C GLY A 133 17.45 9.38 -0.91
N SER A 134 16.48 10.29 -0.96
CA SER A 134 15.57 10.54 0.17
C SER A 134 14.44 9.53 0.20
N ARG A 135 14.31 8.78 1.30
CA ARG A 135 13.33 7.70 1.47
C ARG A 135 12.64 7.77 2.83
N PRO A 136 11.29 7.66 2.90
CA PRO A 136 10.60 7.43 4.16
C PRO A 136 10.95 6.02 4.65
N VAL A 137 11.49 5.93 5.85
CA VAL A 137 11.94 4.66 6.43
C VAL A 137 11.66 4.63 7.93
N TYR A 138 11.53 3.43 8.46
CA TYR A 138 11.67 3.11 9.86
C TYR A 138 13.05 2.53 10.11
N VAL A 139 13.79 3.12 11.05
CA VAL A 139 15.09 2.66 11.50
C VAL A 139 14.99 2.24 12.96
N VAL A 140 15.47 1.03 13.26
CA VAL A 140 15.79 0.62 14.62
C VAL A 140 17.30 0.62 14.74
N GLY A 141 17.83 1.41 15.67
CA GLY A 141 19.26 1.60 15.82
C GLY A 141 19.68 1.81 17.26
N THR A 142 20.97 1.63 17.52
CA THR A 142 21.60 1.95 18.80
C THR A 142 22.24 3.32 18.71
N VAL A 143 21.99 4.18 19.70
CA VAL A 143 22.68 5.47 19.84
C VAL A 143 24.14 5.20 20.20
N ILE A 144 25.08 5.58 19.34
CA ILE A 144 26.51 5.36 19.59
C ILE A 144 27.26 6.63 19.97
N ALA A 145 26.75 7.79 19.58
CA ALA A 145 27.22 9.10 20.03
C ALA A 145 26.09 10.12 19.91
N PHE A 146 26.10 11.18 20.72
CA PHE A 146 25.27 12.35 20.49
C PHE A 146 25.88 13.59 21.17
N ASP A 147 25.57 14.76 20.62
CA ASP A 147 25.80 16.06 21.22
C ASP A 147 24.53 16.93 21.15
N ARG A 148 24.65 18.26 21.19
CA ARG A 148 23.50 19.17 21.17
C ARG A 148 22.78 19.23 19.81
N SER A 149 23.44 18.92 18.71
CA SER A 149 22.90 19.06 17.36
C SER A 149 23.12 17.84 16.46
N HIS A 150 23.83 16.81 16.94
CA HIS A 150 24.12 15.61 16.18
C HIS A 150 23.84 14.34 17.00
N ILE A 151 23.22 13.35 16.37
CA ILE A 151 22.96 12.03 16.94
C ILE A 151 23.44 10.98 15.96
N GLU A 152 24.34 10.12 16.42
CA GLU A 152 24.86 9.01 15.63
C GLU A 152 24.17 7.70 15.98
N LEU A 153 23.60 7.05 14.96
CA LEU A 153 22.95 5.76 15.08
C LEU A 153 23.75 4.67 14.37
N ARG A 154 23.90 3.53 15.05
CA ARG A 154 24.24 2.26 14.42
C ARG A 154 22.96 1.50 14.12
N PRO A 155 22.55 1.34 12.84
CA PRO A 155 21.29 0.68 12.52
C PRO A 155 21.41 -0.84 12.72
N ALA A 156 20.37 -1.42 13.31
CA ALA A 156 20.11 -2.86 13.32
C ALA A 156 19.12 -3.25 12.21
N PHE A 157 18.17 -2.36 11.90
CA PHE A 157 17.17 -2.52 10.86
C PHE A 157 16.91 -1.19 10.16
N VAL A 158 16.76 -1.21 8.84
CA VAL A 158 16.24 -0.10 8.03
C VAL A 158 15.23 -0.68 7.05
N GLY A 159 14.03 -0.13 7.00
CA GLY A 159 12.97 -0.66 6.16
C GLY A 159 11.68 0.14 6.25
N VAL A 160 10.58 -0.46 5.81
CA VAL A 160 9.23 0.12 5.93
C VAL A 160 8.49 -0.56 7.08
N ARG A 161 7.89 0.24 7.96
CA ARG A 161 6.96 -0.24 9.00
C ARG A 161 5.53 -0.02 8.52
N SER A 162 4.76 -1.09 8.47
CA SER A 162 3.35 -1.06 8.07
C SER A 162 2.48 -1.61 9.19
N PHE A 163 1.33 -0.97 9.40
CA PHE A 163 0.31 -1.45 10.32
C PHE A 163 -0.73 -2.23 9.50
N ILE A 164 -0.77 -3.54 9.69
CA ILE A 164 -1.71 -4.44 9.04
C ILE A 164 -2.84 -4.68 10.02
N GLU A 165 -4.07 -4.31 9.67
CA GLU A 165 -5.25 -4.78 10.39
C GLU A 165 -5.34 -6.30 10.19
N ASP A 166 -5.49 -7.07 11.28
CA ASP A 166 -5.68 -8.53 11.21
C ASP A 166 -6.88 -8.84 10.31
N ASP A 167 -6.57 -9.13 9.06
CA ASP A 167 -7.23 -10.18 8.33
C ASP A 167 -6.29 -11.39 8.50
N GLU A 168 -6.72 -12.45 9.19
CA GLU A 168 -5.88 -13.61 9.56
C GLU A 168 -5.14 -14.25 8.35
N LEU A 169 -5.55 -13.91 7.13
CA LEU A 169 -4.92 -14.24 5.86
C LEU A 169 -3.57 -13.56 5.60
N ALA A 170 -3.35 -12.34 6.10
CA ALA A 170 -2.10 -11.59 5.88
C ALA A 170 -0.88 -12.22 6.58
N ALA A 171 -1.11 -12.95 7.68
CA ALA A 171 -0.08 -13.71 8.39
C ALA A 171 0.53 -14.86 7.57
N TYR A 172 -0.15 -15.29 6.50
CA TYR A 172 0.30 -16.33 5.58
C TYR A 172 0.86 -15.79 4.25
N GLY A 173 1.13 -14.48 4.16
CA GLY A 173 1.62 -13.86 2.92
C GLY A 173 0.53 -13.63 1.87
N PHE A 174 -0.76 -13.81 2.23
CA PHE A 174 -1.86 -13.35 1.41
C PHE A 174 -2.15 -11.90 1.79
N THR A 175 -1.64 -10.93 1.02
CA THR A 175 -2.24 -9.59 1.06
C THR A 175 -3.73 -9.77 0.77
N PRO A 176 -4.64 -9.38 1.69
CA PRO A 176 -6.06 -9.45 1.41
C PRO A 176 -6.28 -8.69 0.11
N SER A 177 -6.97 -9.33 -0.82
CA SER A 177 -7.20 -8.78 -2.15
C SER A 177 -7.73 -7.35 -1.99
N ARG A 178 -6.97 -6.38 -2.49
CA ARG A 178 -7.44 -4.99 -2.56
C ARG A 178 -8.57 -4.83 -3.56
N ARG A 179 -8.78 -5.85 -4.41
CA ARG A 179 -9.92 -5.95 -5.30
C ARG A 179 -11.16 -6.34 -4.51
N VAL A 180 -12.17 -5.47 -4.58
CA VAL A 180 -13.55 -5.76 -4.20
C VAL A 180 -14.27 -6.22 -5.47
N TYR A 181 -15.01 -7.34 -5.39
CA TYR A 181 -15.83 -7.79 -6.50
C TYR A 181 -17.24 -7.20 -6.41
N PRO A 182 -17.91 -6.97 -7.54
CA PRO A 182 -19.30 -6.49 -7.54
C PRO A 182 -20.25 -7.37 -6.70
N ALA A 183 -19.98 -8.68 -6.62
CA ALA A 183 -20.74 -9.62 -5.80
C ALA A 183 -20.60 -9.38 -4.28
N ASP A 184 -19.58 -8.66 -3.82
CA ASP A 184 -19.36 -8.30 -2.41
C ASP A 184 -20.10 -7.03 -1.99
N VAL A 185 -20.73 -6.32 -2.94
CA VAL A 185 -21.48 -5.09 -2.69
C VAL A 185 -22.91 -5.43 -2.31
N ASP A 186 -23.35 -4.99 -1.14
CA ASP A 186 -24.65 -5.37 -0.58
C ASP A 186 -25.80 -4.85 -1.43
N GLN A 187 -25.68 -3.63 -1.97
CA GLN A 187 -26.67 -3.08 -2.90
C GLN A 187 -26.76 -3.85 -4.22
N PHE A 188 -25.76 -4.67 -4.57
CA PHE A 188 -25.77 -5.51 -5.76
C PHE A 188 -26.17 -6.97 -5.46
N ALA A 189 -26.55 -7.31 -4.22
CA ALA A 189 -26.82 -8.69 -3.80
C ALA A 189 -27.94 -9.39 -4.61
N ALA A 190 -28.86 -8.62 -5.19
CA ALA A 190 -29.92 -9.16 -6.06
C ALA A 190 -29.44 -9.51 -7.48
N ALA A 191 -28.30 -8.97 -7.92
CA ALA A 191 -27.73 -9.28 -9.24
C ALA A 191 -27.03 -10.64 -9.21
N ASN A 192 -27.40 -11.52 -10.14
CA ASN A 192 -26.74 -12.82 -10.27
C ASN A 192 -25.47 -12.72 -11.12
N PHE A 193 -24.32 -12.48 -10.48
CA PHE A 193 -23.02 -12.41 -11.15
C PHE A 193 -22.55 -13.73 -11.79
N ARG A 194 -23.26 -14.84 -11.56
CA ARG A 194 -22.99 -16.14 -12.18
C ARG A 194 -23.85 -16.40 -13.43
N SER A 195 -24.89 -15.60 -13.67
CA SER A 195 -25.72 -15.78 -14.86
C SER A 195 -24.97 -15.34 -16.11
N PRO A 196 -25.14 -16.05 -17.25
CA PRO A 196 -24.61 -15.59 -18.52
C PRO A 196 -25.26 -14.26 -18.91
N VAL A 197 -24.46 -13.38 -19.51
CA VAL A 197 -24.93 -12.15 -20.15
C VAL A 197 -25.05 -12.44 -21.64
N THR A 198 -26.20 -12.10 -22.23
CA THR A 198 -26.43 -12.31 -23.66
C THR A 198 -25.89 -11.15 -24.48
N GLN A 199 -25.67 -11.36 -25.78
CA GLN A 199 -25.27 -10.28 -26.68
C GLN A 199 -26.33 -9.15 -26.70
N GLN A 200 -27.62 -9.52 -26.61
CA GLN A 200 -28.71 -8.54 -26.54
C GLN A 200 -28.60 -7.64 -25.30
N ASP A 201 -28.19 -8.18 -24.15
CA ASP A 201 -27.98 -7.39 -22.93
C ASP A 201 -26.82 -6.38 -23.12
N LEU A 202 -25.75 -6.77 -23.81
CA LEU A 202 -24.62 -5.89 -24.11
C LEU A 202 -24.98 -4.82 -25.13
N ASP A 203 -25.76 -5.17 -26.15
CA ASP A 203 -26.25 -4.22 -27.15
C ASP A 203 -27.19 -3.18 -26.51
N ALA A 204 -28.06 -3.61 -25.60
CA ALA A 204 -28.91 -2.72 -24.81
C ALA A 204 -28.09 -1.81 -23.89
N LEU A 205 -27.03 -2.34 -23.26
CA LEU A 205 -26.11 -1.55 -22.45
C LEU A 205 -25.37 -0.49 -23.30
N LEU A 206 -24.89 -0.85 -24.50
CA LEU A 206 -24.25 0.08 -25.43
C LEU A 206 -25.22 1.16 -25.96
N ALA A 207 -26.51 0.86 -26.03
CA ALA A 207 -27.54 1.83 -26.38
C ALA A 207 -27.93 2.76 -25.19
N THR A 208 -27.54 2.41 -23.96
CA THR A 208 -27.90 3.16 -22.76
C THR A 208 -26.96 4.36 -22.57
N PRO A 209 -27.48 5.61 -22.50
CA PRO A 209 -26.65 6.79 -22.28
C PRO A 209 -25.85 6.71 -20.97
N GLU A 210 -24.62 7.24 -20.99
CA GLU A 210 -23.74 7.27 -19.82
C GLU A 210 -24.40 7.92 -18.60
N GLU A 211 -25.16 9.01 -18.83
CA GLU A 211 -25.93 9.70 -17.80
C GLU A 211 -27.01 8.80 -17.17
N THR A 212 -27.64 7.92 -17.95
CA THR A 212 -28.61 6.95 -17.43
C THR A 212 -27.92 5.91 -16.56
N VAL A 213 -26.75 5.41 -16.97
CA VAL A 213 -25.94 4.50 -16.16
C VAL A 213 -25.52 5.15 -14.85
N LYS A 214 -24.97 6.38 -14.92
CA LYS A 214 -24.55 7.19 -13.76
C LYS A 214 -25.68 7.40 -12.76
N ARG A 215 -26.85 7.82 -13.24
CA ARG A 215 -28.05 8.04 -12.39
C ARG A 215 -28.58 6.75 -11.79
N THR A 216 -28.57 5.66 -12.55
CA THR A 216 -29.00 4.36 -12.04
C THR A 216 -28.06 3.88 -10.93
N LEU A 217 -26.75 3.92 -11.16
CA LEU A 217 -25.75 3.55 -10.14
C LEU A 217 -25.90 4.41 -8.89
N ALA A 218 -26.05 5.73 -9.04
CA ALA A 218 -26.32 6.62 -7.91
C ALA A 218 -27.59 6.21 -7.14
N ALA A 219 -28.69 5.92 -7.84
CA ALA A 219 -29.93 5.47 -7.22
C ALA A 219 -29.78 4.14 -6.48
N ILE A 220 -29.05 3.17 -7.05
CA ILE A 220 -28.76 1.87 -6.42
C ILE A 220 -27.96 2.05 -5.14
N ILE A 221 -26.95 2.93 -5.16
CA ILE A 221 -26.13 3.27 -3.99
C ILE A 221 -26.94 4.04 -2.94
N GLY A 222 -28.05 4.65 -3.35
CA GLY A 222 -28.84 5.58 -2.54
C GLY A 222 -28.24 6.98 -2.49
N GLU A 223 -27.42 7.38 -3.47
CA GLU A 223 -26.87 8.72 -3.60
C GLU A 223 -27.92 9.67 -4.22
N LEU A 224 -28.23 10.75 -3.50
CA LEU A 224 -29.26 11.71 -3.90
C LEU A 224 -28.68 12.88 -4.70
N PHE A 225 -27.39 13.16 -4.53
CA PHE A 225 -26.75 14.36 -5.07
C PHE A 225 -25.78 14.01 -6.20
N VAL A 226 -26.33 13.77 -7.40
CA VAL A 226 -25.55 13.58 -8.63
C VAL A 226 -25.25 14.95 -9.24
N HIS A 227 -23.98 15.36 -9.16
CA HIS A 227 -23.51 16.63 -9.74
C HIS A 227 -23.39 16.54 -11.26
N LYS A 228 -23.51 17.68 -11.94
CA LYS A 228 -23.23 17.79 -13.38
C LYS A 228 -21.72 17.77 -13.61
N ASP A 229 -21.32 17.14 -14.72
CA ASP A 229 -19.93 17.03 -15.13
C ASP A 229 -19.32 18.42 -15.37
N TRP A 230 -18.10 18.62 -14.87
CA TRP A 230 -17.33 19.84 -15.12
C TRP A 230 -15.85 19.51 -15.31
N GLY A 231 -15.14 20.32 -16.10
CA GLY A 231 -13.83 19.96 -16.67
C GLY A 231 -12.67 19.73 -15.69
N GLY A 232 -12.88 19.89 -14.38
CA GLY A 232 -11.89 19.61 -13.33
C GLY A 232 -12.29 18.47 -12.39
N GLU A 233 -13.33 17.69 -12.71
CA GLU A 233 -13.72 16.56 -11.89
C GLU A 233 -12.63 15.47 -11.84
N LYS A 234 -12.50 14.87 -10.67
CA LYS A 234 -11.54 13.79 -10.40
C LYS A 234 -12.21 12.41 -10.52
N SER A 235 -13.52 12.35 -10.31
CA SER A 235 -14.38 11.20 -10.45
C SER A 235 -15.77 11.64 -10.93
N ASP A 236 -16.49 10.77 -11.61
CA ASP A 236 -17.82 11.02 -12.14
C ASP A 236 -18.89 10.93 -11.03
N LEU A 237 -18.70 10.05 -10.06
CA LEU A 237 -19.59 9.89 -8.91
C LEU A 237 -18.77 9.66 -7.63
N TYR A 238 -19.09 10.41 -6.59
CA TYR A 238 -18.55 10.20 -5.24
C TYR A 238 -19.70 9.93 -4.27
N SER A 239 -19.56 8.92 -3.41
CA SER A 239 -20.57 8.63 -2.36
C SER A 239 -19.96 7.92 -1.16
N ALA A 240 -20.52 8.14 0.03
CA ALA A 240 -20.17 7.44 1.27
C ALA A 240 -21.18 6.33 1.65
N ARG A 241 -22.11 6.01 0.76
CA ARG A 241 -23.27 5.15 1.05
C ARG A 241 -23.14 3.71 0.57
N LEU A 242 -22.12 3.40 -0.23
CA LEU A 242 -21.91 2.02 -0.70
C LEU A 242 -21.59 1.11 0.48
N GLN A 243 -22.26 -0.04 0.56
CA GLN A 243 -21.98 -1.06 1.56
C GLN A 243 -21.29 -2.25 0.90
N VAL A 244 -20.19 -2.68 1.50
CA VAL A 244 -19.45 -3.87 1.09
C VAL A 244 -19.38 -4.78 2.30
N GLN A 245 -20.03 -5.94 2.22
CA GLN A 245 -20.08 -6.94 3.28
C GLN A 245 -20.51 -6.33 4.63
N GLY A 246 -21.56 -5.50 4.62
CA GLY A 246 -22.12 -4.83 5.80
C GLY A 246 -21.40 -3.58 6.27
N ARG A 247 -20.27 -3.19 5.65
CA ARG A 247 -19.51 -1.97 6.01
C ARG A 247 -19.74 -0.86 4.97
N TYR A 248 -20.13 0.33 5.45
CA TYR A 248 -20.16 1.53 4.62
C TYR A 248 -18.73 1.94 4.21
N MET A 249 -18.55 2.25 2.93
CA MET A 249 -17.28 2.69 2.36
C MET A 249 -17.47 3.96 1.53
N SER A 250 -16.54 4.90 1.68
CA SER A 250 -16.40 6.02 0.75
C SER A 250 -15.92 5.54 -0.62
N THR A 251 -16.60 5.98 -1.68
CA THR A 251 -16.36 5.52 -3.05
C THR A 251 -16.23 6.67 -4.03
N ALA A 252 -15.34 6.51 -4.99
CA ALA A 252 -15.20 7.37 -6.15
C ALA A 252 -15.23 6.52 -7.41
N TRP A 253 -15.97 6.96 -8.41
CA TRP A 253 -16.27 6.19 -9.62
C TRP A 253 -15.75 6.93 -10.84
N LEU A 254 -15.07 6.20 -11.72
CA LEU A 254 -14.77 6.61 -13.07
C LEU A 254 -15.67 5.82 -14.01
N LEU A 255 -16.66 6.49 -14.60
CA LEU A 255 -17.63 5.93 -15.52
C LEU A 255 -17.16 6.21 -16.95
N LYS A 256 -17.34 5.22 -17.83
CA LYS A 256 -17.12 5.38 -19.26
C LYS A 256 -18.22 4.68 -20.02
N GLY A 257 -19.11 5.47 -20.58
CA GLY A 257 -20.27 5.00 -21.31
C GLY A 257 -19.98 4.74 -22.80
N PRO A 258 -21.04 4.64 -23.62
CA PRO A 258 -20.98 4.19 -25.00
C PRO A 258 -20.29 5.16 -25.96
N GLY A 259 -19.89 6.36 -25.51
CA GLY A 259 -18.99 7.23 -26.27
C GLY A 259 -17.63 6.59 -26.59
N PHE A 260 -17.31 5.46 -25.93
CA PHE A 260 -16.15 4.63 -26.21
C PHE A 260 -16.56 3.15 -26.31
N PRO A 261 -17.20 2.70 -27.41
CA PRO A 261 -17.81 1.37 -27.50
C PRO A 261 -16.78 0.30 -27.91
N LYS A 262 -15.61 0.28 -27.26
CA LYS A 262 -14.49 -0.62 -27.55
C LYS A 262 -13.73 -0.94 -26.27
N PRO A 263 -12.94 -2.02 -26.21
CA PRO A 263 -12.22 -2.40 -25.01
C PRO A 263 -11.45 -1.24 -24.38
N MET A 264 -11.65 -1.03 -23.08
CA MET A 264 -11.00 0.04 -22.33
C MET A 264 -9.53 -0.29 -22.12
N THR A 265 -8.67 0.50 -22.76
CA THR A 265 -7.22 0.48 -22.57
C THR A 265 -6.80 1.67 -21.71
N VAL A 266 -5.55 1.67 -21.22
CA VAL A 266 -5.00 2.81 -20.45
C VAL A 266 -5.09 4.13 -21.23
N LYS A 267 -4.98 4.09 -22.57
CA LYS A 267 -5.16 5.27 -23.45
C LYS A 267 -6.59 5.82 -23.46
N ALA A 268 -7.59 5.00 -23.14
CA ALA A 268 -8.98 5.42 -23.03
C ALA A 268 -9.22 6.31 -21.80
N LEU A 269 -8.31 6.25 -20.83
CA LEU A 269 -8.38 6.93 -19.53
C LEU A 269 -7.59 8.25 -19.55
N GLY A 270 -7.68 8.95 -20.69
CA GLY A 270 -7.05 10.23 -20.96
C GLY A 270 -5.70 10.14 -21.68
N LYS A 271 -5.17 11.30 -22.11
CA LYS A 271 -4.03 11.43 -23.04
C LYS A 271 -2.76 10.72 -22.56
N ASN A 272 -2.66 10.41 -21.26
CA ASN A 272 -1.61 9.62 -20.62
C ASN A 272 -2.12 8.71 -19.46
N GLY A 273 -3.40 8.30 -19.45
CA GLY A 273 -3.97 7.60 -18.29
C GLY A 273 -4.18 8.51 -17.06
N ASP A 274 -4.25 9.83 -17.26
CA ASP A 274 -4.37 10.82 -16.20
C ASP A 274 -5.66 10.69 -15.40
N GLN A 275 -6.72 10.11 -15.98
CA GLN A 275 -7.98 9.89 -15.29
C GLN A 275 -7.87 8.86 -14.16
N ILE A 276 -7.06 7.80 -14.33
CA ILE A 276 -6.78 6.87 -13.21
C ILE A 276 -6.05 7.62 -12.09
N VAL A 277 -5.03 8.40 -12.44
CA VAL A 277 -4.26 9.17 -11.44
C VAL A 277 -5.17 10.14 -10.69
N ARG A 278 -6.10 10.81 -11.38
CA ARG A 278 -7.10 11.69 -10.77
C ARG A 278 -8.05 10.93 -9.85
N LEU A 279 -8.55 9.78 -10.29
CA LEU A 279 -9.40 8.89 -9.47
C LEU A 279 -8.68 8.49 -8.18
N PHE A 280 -7.41 8.11 -8.24
CA PHE A 280 -6.61 7.76 -7.06
C PHE A 280 -6.21 8.95 -6.18
N SER A 281 -6.41 10.18 -6.65
CA SER A 281 -6.26 11.39 -5.83
C SER A 281 -7.53 11.75 -5.05
N GLU A 282 -8.63 11.02 -5.24
CA GLU A 282 -9.86 11.21 -4.46
C GLU A 282 -9.69 10.67 -3.03
N PRO A 283 -10.42 11.21 -2.04
CA PRO A 283 -10.42 10.71 -0.67
C PRO A 283 -11.51 9.63 -0.45
N ALA A 284 -11.57 8.60 -1.30
CA ALA A 284 -12.52 7.47 -1.22
C ALA A 284 -11.87 6.09 -0.98
N GLU A 285 -12.19 5.40 0.11
CA GLU A 285 -11.65 4.07 0.46
C GLU A 285 -11.69 3.03 -0.68
N LEU A 286 -12.74 3.05 -1.52
CA LEU A 286 -12.92 2.17 -2.68
C LEU A 286 -13.02 2.97 -3.99
N LEU A 287 -12.12 2.69 -4.93
CA LEU A 287 -12.09 3.35 -6.24
C LEU A 287 -12.62 2.41 -7.33
N VAL A 288 -13.61 2.87 -8.07
CA VAL A 288 -14.34 2.04 -9.02
C VAL A 288 -14.11 2.51 -10.43
N ILE A 289 -13.74 1.62 -11.34
CA ILE A 289 -13.85 1.86 -12.78
C ILE A 289 -15.04 1.07 -13.30
N GLN A 290 -15.91 1.77 -14.02
CA GLN A 290 -17.03 1.17 -14.73
C GLN A 290 -16.89 1.41 -16.23
N HIS A 291 -17.21 0.39 -17.03
CA HIS A 291 -17.28 0.51 -18.47
C HIS A 291 -18.42 -0.30 -19.09
N CYS A 292 -18.97 0.16 -20.22
CA CYS A 292 -19.97 -0.58 -20.98
C CYS A 292 -19.41 -1.74 -21.83
N HIS A 293 -18.08 -1.87 -21.94
CA HIS A 293 -17.39 -2.93 -22.67
C HIS A 293 -16.36 -3.62 -21.76
N GLU A 294 -15.63 -4.60 -22.30
CA GLU A 294 -14.44 -5.19 -21.68
C GLU A 294 -13.46 -4.12 -21.16
N ILE A 295 -12.93 -4.35 -19.95
CA ILE A 295 -11.81 -3.61 -19.38
C ILE A 295 -10.55 -4.47 -19.49
N THR A 296 -9.54 -3.98 -20.22
CA THR A 296 -8.34 -4.79 -20.51
C THR A 296 -7.50 -5.09 -19.26
N PRO A 297 -6.74 -6.20 -19.24
CA PRO A 297 -5.88 -6.55 -18.11
C PRO A 297 -4.89 -5.45 -17.70
N ASN A 298 -4.41 -4.63 -18.67
CA ASN A 298 -3.49 -3.53 -18.39
C ASN A 298 -4.13 -2.44 -17.52
N VAL A 299 -5.42 -2.16 -17.69
CA VAL A 299 -6.15 -1.21 -16.84
C VAL A 299 -6.31 -1.79 -15.43
N VAL A 300 -6.66 -3.08 -15.33
CA VAL A 300 -6.80 -3.77 -14.04
C VAL A 300 -5.48 -3.79 -13.27
N SER A 301 -4.37 -4.12 -13.94
CA SER A 301 -3.02 -4.12 -13.34
C SER A 301 -2.59 -2.71 -12.90
N THR A 302 -3.00 -1.67 -13.64
CA THR A 302 -2.73 -0.28 -13.25
C THR A 302 -3.51 0.08 -11.98
N MET A 303 -4.81 -0.23 -11.92
CA MET A 303 -5.63 -0.04 -10.70
C MET A 303 -5.02 -0.78 -9.51
N GLU A 304 -4.60 -2.03 -9.71
CA GLU A 304 -3.97 -2.84 -8.68
C GLU A 304 -2.66 -2.21 -8.17
N THR A 305 -1.83 -1.71 -9.07
CA THR A 305 -0.57 -1.03 -8.72
C THR A 305 -0.83 0.20 -7.85
N PHE A 306 -1.78 1.05 -8.23
CA PHE A 306 -2.12 2.24 -7.44
C PHE A 306 -2.79 1.89 -6.10
N ALA A 307 -3.61 0.84 -6.05
CA ALA A 307 -4.24 0.39 -4.82
C ALA A 307 -3.21 -0.08 -3.78
N HIS A 308 -2.08 -0.60 -4.24
CA HIS A 308 -0.94 -1.03 -3.42
C HIS A 308 0.05 0.09 -3.07
N ASP A 309 -0.22 1.37 -3.40
CA ASP A 309 0.62 2.48 -2.94
C ASP A 309 0.68 2.48 -1.40
N LEU A 310 1.87 2.18 -0.86
CA LEU A 310 2.09 2.02 0.57
C LEU A 310 1.78 3.29 1.38
N ARG A 311 1.79 4.47 0.73
CA ARG A 311 1.50 5.75 1.38
C ARG A 311 0.01 5.97 1.61
N ASN A 312 -0.82 5.38 0.76
CA ASN A 312 -2.27 5.53 0.81
C ASN A 312 -2.90 4.24 0.26
N PRO A 313 -2.89 3.15 1.04
CA PRO A 313 -3.44 1.87 0.62
C PRO A 313 -4.95 1.97 0.38
N ARG A 314 -5.44 1.62 -0.81
CA ARG A 314 -6.87 1.69 -1.17
C ARG A 314 -7.41 0.36 -1.68
N LYS A 315 -8.73 0.25 -1.76
CA LYS A 315 -9.41 -0.82 -2.46
C LYS A 315 -9.81 -0.35 -3.86
N TYR A 316 -9.96 -1.29 -4.78
CA TYR A 316 -10.47 -1.02 -6.12
C TYR A 316 -11.54 -2.02 -6.54
N MET A 317 -12.45 -1.59 -7.41
CA MET A 317 -13.43 -2.45 -8.05
C MET A 317 -13.45 -2.18 -9.55
N VAL A 318 -13.66 -3.23 -10.33
CA VAL A 318 -13.79 -3.18 -11.78
C VAL A 318 -15.18 -3.68 -12.12
N LEU A 319 -15.96 -2.85 -12.80
CA LEU A 319 -17.31 -3.16 -13.26
C LEU A 319 -17.33 -3.07 -14.78
N ASP A 320 -17.07 -4.19 -15.47
CA ASP A 320 -17.01 -4.24 -16.92
C ASP A 320 -18.42 -4.29 -17.56
N GLY A 321 -18.50 -4.40 -18.88
CA GLY A 321 -19.76 -4.44 -19.62
C GLY A 321 -20.73 -5.52 -19.09
N PRO A 322 -20.32 -6.80 -19.04
CA PRO A 322 -21.14 -7.87 -18.46
C PRO A 322 -21.62 -7.58 -17.03
N ASP A 323 -20.74 -7.16 -16.13
CA ASP A 323 -21.13 -6.89 -14.74
C ASP A 323 -22.07 -5.67 -14.63
N THR A 324 -21.82 -4.63 -15.42
CA THR A 324 -22.72 -3.48 -15.53
C THR A 324 -24.10 -3.91 -16.03
N ALA A 325 -24.16 -4.74 -17.08
CA ALA A 325 -25.42 -5.22 -17.64
C ALA A 325 -26.23 -6.00 -16.61
N ARG A 326 -25.58 -6.85 -15.80
CA ARG A 326 -26.24 -7.60 -14.72
C ARG A 326 -26.86 -6.68 -13.67
N VAL A 327 -26.10 -5.67 -13.25
CA VAL A 327 -26.58 -4.68 -12.28
C VAL A 327 -27.77 -3.91 -12.86
N LEU A 328 -27.66 -3.34 -14.06
CA LEU A 328 -28.73 -2.55 -14.66
C LEU A 328 -30.00 -3.36 -14.97
N LYS A 329 -29.85 -4.60 -15.44
CA LYS A 329 -30.96 -5.51 -15.74
C LYS A 329 -31.78 -5.85 -14.50
N MET A 330 -31.13 -6.08 -13.36
CA MET A 330 -31.83 -6.27 -12.08
C MET A 330 -32.78 -5.10 -11.80
N HIS A 331 -32.29 -3.88 -12.01
CA HIS A 331 -33.05 -2.66 -11.73
C HIS A 331 -34.03 -2.26 -12.86
N GLY A 332 -34.27 -3.15 -13.84
CA GLY A 332 -35.26 -2.94 -14.89
C GLY A 332 -34.89 -1.87 -15.91
N ILE A 333 -33.59 -1.56 -16.04
CA ILE A 333 -33.09 -0.56 -17.01
C ILE A 333 -32.78 -1.20 -18.38
N LEU A 334 -32.45 -2.48 -18.41
CA LEU A 334 -32.13 -3.26 -19.62
C LEU A 334 -33.17 -4.32 -19.94
#